data_AF-A0AAP6WSD2-F1
#
_entry.id   AF-A0AAP6WSD2-F1
#
_cell.length_a   1.000
_cell.length_b   1.000
_cell.length_c   1.000
_cell.angle_alpha   90.00
_cell.angle_beta   90.00
_cell.angle_gamma   90.00
#
_symmetry.space_group_name_H-M   'P 1'
#
loop_
_entity.id
_entity.type
_entity.pdbx_description
1 polymer ?
#
loop_
_entity_poly.entity_id
_entity_poly.type
_entity_poly.pdbx_seq_one_letter_code
_entity_poly.pdbx_strand_id
1 'polypeptide(L)'
;LDIPTEEIKNTITYKLCFKTNNRDEAKRMLEFMNKSVTEENIKMLMELENRQAVFQDLDGRVGVIEFDAVFEQFIECFSTTPEDTLNYEDVS
;
A
#
# COMPACT_ATOMS: atom_id res chain seq x y z
N LEU A 1 9.52 -5.09 -0.92
CA LEU A 1 9.75 -4.64 -2.31
C LEU A 1 10.87 -3.62 -2.29
N ASP A 2 11.86 -3.74 -3.16
CA ASP A 2 12.91 -2.73 -3.30
C ASP A 2 12.38 -1.59 -4.15
N ILE A 3 12.47 -0.35 -3.66
CA ILE A 3 11.89 0.81 -4.33
C ILE A 3 12.83 1.19 -5.49
N PRO A 4 12.36 1.27 -6.74
CA PRO A 4 13.22 1.54 -7.89
C PRO A 4 13.88 2.93 -7.82
N THR A 5 14.97 3.09 -8.57
CA THR A 5 15.83 4.29 -8.64
C THR A 5 15.05 5.60 -8.80
N GLU A 6 15.63 6.72 -8.32
CA GLU A 6 15.01 8.06 -8.32
C GLU A 6 14.43 8.50 -9.67
N GLU A 7 15.03 8.08 -10.77
CA GLU A 7 14.56 8.37 -12.13
C GLU A 7 13.19 7.74 -12.43
N ILE A 8 12.95 6.53 -11.93
CA ILE A 8 11.66 5.83 -12.09
C ILE A 8 10.61 6.46 -11.17
N LYS A 9 10.99 6.86 -9.95
CA LYS A 9 10.08 7.52 -9.00
C LYS A 9 9.48 8.83 -9.56
N ASN A 10 10.28 9.60 -10.31
CA ASN A 10 9.84 10.85 -10.92
C ASN A 10 8.97 10.66 -12.17
N THR A 11 8.99 9.47 -12.77
CA THR A 11 8.16 9.13 -13.94
C THR A 11 6.80 8.55 -13.53
N ILE A 12 6.64 8.16 -12.26
CA ILE A 12 5.39 7.59 -11.74
C ILE A 12 4.38 8.71 -11.46
N THR A 13 3.35 8.75 -12.30
CA THR A 13 2.23 9.71 -12.32
C THR A 13 1.33 9.59 -11.09
N TYR A 14 1.07 8.37 -10.63
CA TYR A 14 0.17 8.08 -9.51
C TYR A 14 0.86 7.15 -8.53
N LYS A 15 0.82 7.49 -7.25
CA LYS A 15 1.44 6.66 -6.20
C LYS A 15 0.38 6.15 -5.24
N LEU A 16 0.44 4.85 -4.96
CA LEU A 16 -0.42 4.20 -3.99
C LEU A 16 0.45 3.57 -2.90
N CYS A 17 0.21 3.96 -1.66
CA CYS A 17 0.86 3.40 -0.48
C CYS A 17 -0.19 2.74 0.41
N PHE A 18 -0.11 1.41 0.53
CA PHE A 18 -0.99 0.62 1.36
C PHE A 18 -0.48 0.55 2.81
N LYS A 19 -1.32 0.00 3.68
CA LYS A 19 -0.98 -0.22 5.10
C LYS A 19 0.38 -0.92 5.23
N THR A 20 1.24 -0.35 6.06
CA THR A 20 2.48 -1.03 6.50
C THR A 20 2.52 -1.11 8.02
N ASN A 21 2.99 -2.24 8.52
CA ASN A 21 3.25 -2.45 9.95
C ASN A 21 4.71 -2.09 10.32
N ASN A 22 5.56 -1.79 9.32
CA ASN A 22 6.95 -1.45 9.54
C ASN A 22 7.16 0.06 9.44
N ARG A 23 7.64 0.64 10.54
CA ARG A 23 7.85 2.08 10.65
C ARG A 23 8.92 2.62 9.70
N ASP A 24 9.97 1.84 9.39
CA ASP A 24 11.00 2.26 8.44
C ASP A 24 10.55 2.14 6.99
N GLU A 25 9.58 1.26 6.72
CA GLU A 25 8.87 1.24 5.43
C GLU A 25 7.95 2.46 5.30
N ALA A 26 7.21 2.82 6.36
CA ALA A 26 6.37 4.02 6.37
C ALA A 26 7.18 5.30 6.07
N LYS A 27 8.39 5.44 6.65
CA LYS A 27 9.29 6.57 6.34
C LYS A 27 9.66 6.62 4.85
N ARG A 28 10.05 5.48 4.27
CA ARG A 28 10.40 5.37 2.85
C ARG A 28 9.21 5.66 1.93
N MET A 29 7.99 5.27 2.33
CA MET A 29 6.77 5.62 1.61
C MET A 29 6.49 7.13 1.64
N LEU A 30 6.70 7.79 2.78
CA LEU A 30 6.55 9.24 2.90
C LEU A 30 7.57 9.99 2.05
N GLU A 31 8.83 9.54 2.06
CA GLU A 31 9.88 10.06 1.18
C GLU A 31 9.52 9.87 -0.30
N PHE A 32 9.03 8.68 -0.66
CA PHE A 32 8.56 8.39 -2.01
C PHE A 32 7.41 9.33 -2.44
N MET A 33 6.54 9.73 -1.51
CA MET A 33 5.45 10.67 -1.74
C MET A 33 5.85 12.15 -1.59
N ASN A 34 7.13 12.47 -1.36
CA ASN A 34 7.57 13.84 -1.05
C ASN A 34 6.79 14.48 0.12
N LYS A 35 6.39 13.68 1.12
CA LYS A 35 5.75 14.13 2.36
C LYS A 35 6.75 14.17 3.51
N SER A 36 6.50 15.05 4.48
CA SER A 36 7.29 15.12 5.69
C SER A 36 7.12 13.86 6.55
N VAL A 37 8.24 13.37 7.07
CA VAL A 37 8.25 12.24 8.01
C VAL A 37 7.86 12.75 9.40
N THR A 38 6.56 12.80 9.67
CA THR A 38 5.99 13.17 10.98
C THR A 38 5.31 11.96 11.62
N GLU A 39 5.18 11.97 12.95
CA GLU A 39 4.44 10.91 13.67
C GLU A 39 3.01 10.76 13.16
N GLU A 40 2.36 11.87 12.82
CA GLU A 40 1.00 11.90 12.28
C GLU A 40 0.92 11.20 10.92
N ASN A 41 1.85 11.47 10.01
CA ASN A 41 1.88 10.85 8.68
C ASN A 41 2.25 9.37 8.75
N ILE A 42 3.14 8.99 9.67
CA ILE A 42 3.48 7.58 9.92
C ILE A 42 2.25 6.86 10.47
N LYS A 43 1.58 7.47 11.45
CA LYS A 43 0.36 6.92 12.06
C LYS A 43 -0.74 6.75 11.01
N MET A 44 -0.95 7.73 10.13
CA MET A 44 -1.87 7.63 9.00
C MET A 44 -1.62 6.38 8.14
N LEU A 45 -0.37 6.07 7.80
CA LEU A 45 -0.02 4.87 7.01
C LEU A 45 -0.20 3.56 7.79
N MET A 46 0.02 3.56 9.11
CA MET A 46 -0.11 2.37 9.96
C MET A 46 -1.58 2.06 10.31
N GLU A 47 -2.42 3.10 10.41
CA GLU A 47 -3.83 3.00 10.75
C GLU A 47 -4.74 2.75 9.55
N LEU A 48 -4.22 2.73 8.31
CA LEU A 48 -4.98 2.34 7.13
C LEU A 48 -5.66 0.98 7.35
N GLU A 49 -6.95 0.91 7.01
CA GLU A 49 -7.71 -0.32 7.05
C GLU A 49 -7.55 -1.14 5.76
N ASN A 50 -8.07 -2.36 5.77
CA ASN A 50 -8.15 -3.15 4.55
C ASN A 50 -8.94 -2.37 3.50
N ARG A 51 -8.49 -2.42 2.24
CA ARG A 51 -9.05 -1.64 1.12
C ARG A 51 -8.82 -0.13 1.20
N GLN A 52 -7.98 0.36 2.11
CA GLN A 52 -7.56 1.76 2.11
C GLN A 52 -6.12 1.92 1.63
N ALA A 53 -5.85 3.03 0.94
CA ALA A 53 -4.51 3.42 0.54
C ALA A 53 -4.34 4.93 0.59
N VAL A 54 -3.12 5.38 0.85
CA VAL A 54 -2.74 6.77 0.61
C VAL A 54 -2.43 6.92 -0.87
N PHE A 55 -3.15 7.80 -1.53
CA PHE A 55 -3.03 8.12 -2.95
C PHE A 55 -2.38 9.49 -3.12
N GLN A 56 -1.38 9.57 -4.00
CA GLN A 56 -0.82 10.83 -4.49
C GLN A 56 -1.15 11.04 -5.97
N ASP A 57 -1.73 12.20 -6.29
CA ASP A 57 -2.03 12.63 -7.65
C ASP A 57 -0.81 13.29 -8.34
N LEU A 58 -0.99 13.65 -9.61
CA LEU A 58 0.00 14.36 -10.44
C LEU A 58 0.46 15.71 -9.88
N ASP A 59 -0.44 16.40 -9.16
CA ASP A 59 -0.17 17.71 -8.57
C ASP A 59 0.47 17.57 -7.17
N GLY A 60 0.77 16.34 -6.74
CA GLY A 60 1.35 16.03 -5.44
C GLY A 60 0.35 16.11 -4.28
N ARG A 61 -0.95 16.26 -4.55
CA ARG A 61 -2.01 16.19 -3.54
C ARG A 61 -2.08 14.77 -3.02
N VAL A 62 -2.30 14.64 -1.72
CA VAL A 62 -2.34 13.34 -1.04
C VAL A 62 -3.64 13.21 -0.29
N GLY A 63 -4.31 12.07 -0.44
CA GLY A 63 -5.53 11.72 0.28
C GLY A 63 -5.60 10.23 0.56
N VAL A 64 -6.35 9.86 1.59
CA VAL A 64 -6.71 8.46 1.82
C VAL A 64 -7.90 8.14 0.92
N ILE A 65 -7.77 7.08 0.14
CA ILE A 65 -8.83 6.52 -0.70
C ILE A 65 -9.23 5.15 -0.17
N GLU A 66 -10.52 4.83 -0.28
CA GLU A 66 -11.07 3.52 0.04
C GLU A 66 -11.56 2.85 -1.24
N PHE A 67 -11.20 1.57 -1.40
CA PHE A 67 -11.59 0.74 -2.52
C PHE A 67 -12.86 -0.02 -2.19
N ASP A 68 -13.99 0.46 -2.70
CA ASP A 68 -15.22 -0.30 -2.74
C ASP A 68 -15.25 -1.11 -4.04
N ALA A 69 -14.83 -2.38 -3.97
CA ALA A 69 -14.90 -3.26 -5.12
C ALA A 69 -16.34 -3.76 -5.27
N VAL A 70 -16.98 -3.36 -6.38
CA VAL A 70 -18.36 -3.73 -6.73
C VAL A 70 -18.55 -5.26 -6.82
N PHE A 71 -17.47 -6.00 -7.10
CA PHE A 71 -17.46 -7.46 -7.11
C PHE A 71 -16.39 -7.99 -6.15
N GLU A 72 -16.80 -8.88 -5.25
CA GLU A 72 -15.96 -9.51 -4.23
C GLU A 72 -14.78 -10.29 -4.84
N GLN A 73 -14.95 -10.81 -6.05
CA GLN A 73 -13.91 -11.50 -6.82
C GLN A 73 -12.66 -10.63 -7.09
N PHE A 74 -12.81 -9.31 -7.21
CA PHE A 74 -11.65 -8.43 -7.35
C PHE A 74 -10.92 -8.26 -6.01
N ILE A 75 -11.65 -8.25 -4.88
CA ILE A 75 -11.06 -8.21 -3.55
C ILE A 75 -10.23 -9.47 -3.31
N GLU A 76 -10.75 -10.63 -3.68
CA GLU A 76 -10.04 -11.92 -3.62
C GLU A 76 -8.78 -11.91 -4.52
N CYS A 77 -8.91 -11.48 -5.78
CA CYS A 77 -7.77 -11.46 -6.72
C CYS A 77 -6.62 -10.55 -6.28
N PHE A 78 -6.93 -9.44 -5.60
CA PHE A 78 -5.92 -8.50 -5.07
C PHE A 78 -5.54 -8.77 -3.62
N SER A 79 -6.11 -9.80 -2.98
CA SER A 79 -5.70 -10.25 -1.66
C SER A 79 -4.29 -10.83 -1.74
N THR A 80 -3.33 -10.13 -1.12
CA THR A 80 -1.96 -10.63 -0.96
C THR A 80 -1.79 -11.46 0.31
N THR A 81 -2.88 -11.73 1.03
CA THR A 81 -2.88 -12.67 2.16
C THR A 81 -2.84 -14.08 1.57
N PRO A 82 -1.76 -14.86 1.77
CA PRO A 82 -1.76 -16.24 1.34
C PRO A 82 -2.89 -16.98 2.06
N GLU A 83 -3.84 -17.53 1.32
CA GLU A 83 -4.69 -18.58 1.86
C GLU A 83 -3.79 -19.81 2.04
N ASP A 84 -3.67 -20.30 3.28
CA ASP A 84 -2.98 -21.56 3.60
C ASP A 84 -3.69 -22.70 2.83
N THR A 85 -3.25 -22.93 1.59
CA THR A 85 -3.78 -23.98 0.70
C THR A 85 -3.07 -25.32 0.91
N LEU A 86 -2.35 -25.49 2.01
CA LEU A 86 -1.74 -26.77 2.39
C LEU A 86 -2.60 -27.50 3.43
N ASN A 87 -3.73 -28.05 2.97
CA ASN A 87 -4.32 -29.19 3.67
C ASN A 87 -3.48 -30.43 3.34
N TYR A 88 -2.55 -30.77 4.24
CA TYR A 88 -1.66 -31.93 4.15
C TYR A 88 -2.39 -33.31 4.21
N GLU A 89 -3.73 -33.34 4.24
CA GLU A 89 -4.51 -34.58 4.36
C GLU A 89 -4.88 -35.25 3.02
N ASP A 90 -4.62 -34.62 1.87
CA ASP A 90 -4.95 -35.20 0.55
C ASP A 90 -3.79 -36.01 -0.10
N VAL A 91 -2.72 -36.29 0.65
CA VAL A 91 -1.62 -37.18 0.22
C VAL A 91 -1.39 -38.31 1.23
N SER A 92 -2.39 -39.16 1.43
CA SER A 92 -2.23 -40.47 2.09
C SER A 92 -3.00 -41.57 1.34
#